data_AF-A0A645BD89-F1
#
_entry.id   AF-A0A645BD89-F1
#
_cell.length_a   1.000
_cell.length_b   1.000
_cell.length_c   1.000
_cell.angle_alpha   90.00
_cell.angle_beta   90.00
_cell.angle_gamma   90.00
#
_symmetry.space_group_name_H-M   'P 1'
#
loop_
_entity.id
_entity.type
_entity.pdbx_description
1 polymer ?
#
loop_
_entity_poly.entity_id
_entity_poly.type
_entity_poly.pdbx_seq_one_letter_code
_entity_poly.pdbx_strand_id
1 'polypeptide(L)' 'MLDKLRIRAFARFAREYGEDELVRCLMRNKADGIVYHYDGQLVGDYDQCKTEDEIIIKTAIK' A
#
# COMPACT_ATOMS: atom_id res chain seq x y z
N MET A 1 11.62 -2.90 11.04
CA MET A 1 10.37 -3.16 10.28
C MET A 1 9.62 -1.87 9.93
N LEU A 2 9.54 -0.89 10.83
CA LEU A 2 8.84 0.37 10.59
C LEU A 2 9.54 1.32 9.59
N ASP A 3 10.85 1.13 9.35
CA ASP A 3 11.61 1.94 8.38
C ASP A 3 11.44 1.53 6.91
N LYS A 4 10.61 0.52 6.63
CA LYS A 4 10.30 0.18 5.24
C LYS A 4 9.48 1.31 4.61
N LEU A 5 9.90 1.75 3.43
CA LEU A 5 9.25 2.81 2.64
C LEU A 5 7.73 2.63 2.57
N ARG A 6 7.28 1.41 2.27
CA ARG A 6 5.87 1.01 2.22
C ARG A 6 5.11 1.22 3.53
N ILE A 7 5.72 0.89 4.66
CA ILE A 7 5.08 1.04 5.98
C ILE A 7 4.89 2.52 6.32
N ARG A 8 5.89 3.36 6.04
CA ARG A 8 5.77 4.81 6.23
C ARG A 8 4.71 5.45 5.32
N ALA A 9 4.70 5.05 4.05
CA ALA A 9 3.70 5.52 3.09
C ALA A 9 2.27 5.15 3.52
N PHE A 10 2.04 3.93 3.99
CA PHE A 10 0.73 3.51 4.49
C PHE A 10 0.34 4.21 5.79
N ALA A 11 1.27 4.41 6.72
CA ALA A 11 1.02 5.21 7.92
C ALA A 11 0.66 6.67 7.57
N ARG A 12 1.34 7.26 6.59
CA ARG A 12 1.01 8.59 6.06
C ARG A 12 -0.37 8.61 5.41
N PHE A 13 -0.68 7.65 4.54
CA PHE A 13 -1.99 7.52 3.91
C PHE A 13 -3.10 7.38 4.95
N ALA A 14 -2.96 6.47 5.92
CA ALA A 14 -3.96 6.26 6.97
C ALA A 14 -4.17 7.51 7.83
N ARG A 15 -3.11 8.29 8.08
CA ARG A 15 -3.21 9.58 8.78
C ARG A 15 -4.00 10.63 7.97
N GLU A 16 -3.87 10.63 6.65
CA GLU A 16 -4.53 11.60 5.76
C GLU A 16 -5.96 11.21 5.39
N TYR A 17 -6.24 9.92 5.20
CA TYR A 17 -7.49 9.41 4.63
C TYR A 17 -8.25 8.41 5.53
N GLY A 18 -7.63 7.97 6.62
CA GLY A 18 -8.18 6.96 7.54
C GLY A 18 -7.76 5.53 7.22
N GLU A 19 -7.67 4.70 8.27
CA GLU A 19 -7.32 3.27 8.16
C GLU A 19 -8.36 2.47 7.35
N ASP A 20 -9.64 2.77 7.52
CA ASP A 20 -10.72 2.10 6.78
C ASP A 20 -10.60 2.35 5.27
N GLU A 21 -10.21 3.56 4.87
CA GLU A 21 -9.99 3.89 3.46
C GLU A 21 -8.76 3.16 2.91
N LEU A 22 -7.68 3.10 3.68
CA LEU A 22 -6.50 2.30 3.31
C LEU A 22 -6.89 0.84 3.05
N VAL A 23 -7.67 0.22 3.94
CA VAL A 23 -8.12 -1.17 3.77
C VAL A 23 -9.00 -1.31 2.53
N ARG A 24 -9.95 -0.40 2.29
CA ARG A 24 -10.80 -0.41 1.08
C ARG A 24 -9.96 -0.35 -0.19
N CYS A 25 -9.00 0.58 -0.26
CA CYS A 25 -8.09 0.70 -1.38
C CYS A 25 -7.29 -0.59 -1.60
N LEU A 26 -6.68 -1.16 -0.55
CA LEU A 26 -5.90 -2.40 -0.66
C LEU A 26 -6.76 -3.58 -1.12
N MET A 27 -8.02 -3.68 -0.68
CA MET A 27 -8.93 -4.75 -1.10
C MET A 27 -9.34 -4.62 -2.57
N ARG A 28 -9.66 -3.41 -3.02
CA ARG A 28 -9.95 -3.14 -4.43
C ARG A 28 -8.73 -3.44 -5.30
N ASN A 29 -7.58 -2.87 -4.95
CA ASN A 29 -6.33 -3.08 -5.67
C ASN A 29 -5.99 -4.58 -5.77
N LYS A 30 -6.22 -5.36 -4.71
CA LYS A 30 -6.06 -6.82 -4.75
C LYS A 30 -6.99 -7.49 -5.75
N ALA A 31 -8.24 -7.04 -5.86
CA ALA A 31 -9.17 -7.54 -6.88
C ALA A 31 -8.70 -7.21 -8.31
N ASP A 32 -7.98 -6.09 -8.47
CA ASP A 32 -7.36 -5.66 -9.73
C ASP A 32 -5.95 -6.23 -9.96
N GLY A 33 -5.50 -7.15 -9.11
CA GLY A 33 -4.22 -7.84 -9.24
C GLY A 33 -3.01 -7.10 -8.65
N ILE A 34 -3.21 -5.98 -7.95
CA ILE A 34 -2.17 -5.27 -7.20
C ILE A 34 -2.15 -5.80 -5.76
N VAL A 35 -1.09 -6.52 -5.42
CA VAL A 35 -0.97 -7.34 -4.23
C VAL A 35 -0.05 -6.70 -3.18
N TYR A 36 -0.56 -6.54 -1.96
CA TYR A 36 0.26 -6.08 -0.82
C TYR A 36 1.27 -7.13 -0.32
N HIS A 37 0.85 -8.39 -0.25
CA HIS A 37 1.71 -9.52 0.07
C HIS A 37 1.45 -10.67 -0.90
N TYR A 38 2.47 -11.08 -1.65
CA TYR A 38 2.40 -12.32 -2.41
C TYR A 38 2.24 -13.51 -1.45
N ASP A 39 1.65 -14.59 -1.95
CA ASP A 39 1.41 -15.77 -1.14
C ASP A 39 2.71 -16.30 -0.52
N GLY A 40 2.68 -16.54 0.79
CA GLY A 40 3.84 -16.94 1.58
C GLY A 40 4.96 -15.88 1.76
N GLN A 41 4.77 -14.63 1.34
CA GLN A 41 5.83 -13.60 1.38
C GLN A 41 5.39 -12.32 2.12
N LEU A 42 6.36 -11.59 2.68
CA LEU A 42 6.15 -10.27 3.30
C LEU A 42 6.42 -9.09 2.34
N VAL A 43 6.48 -9.38 1.03
CA VAL A 43 6.68 -8.42 -0.05
C VAL A 43 5.54 -8.51 -1.06
N GLY A 44 5.32 -7.45 -1.82
CA GLY A 44 4.31 -7.36 -2.87
C GLY A 44 4.60 -6.22 -3.83
N ASP A 45 3.61 -5.85 -4.64
CA ASP A 45 3.75 -4.87 -5.71
C ASP A 45 4.09 -3.46 -5.22
N TYR A 46 3.84 -3.15 -3.95
CA TYR A 46 4.17 -1.88 -3.34
C TYR A 46 5.65 -1.78 -2.93
N ASP A 47 6.37 -2.90 -2.80
CA ASP A 47 7.82 -2.89 -2.52
C ASP A 47 8.65 -2.55 -3.78
N GLN A 48 8.03 -2.55 -4.96
CA GLN A 48 8.67 -2.16 -6.21
C GLN A 48 8.82 -0.64 -6.34
N CYS A 49 7.95 0.13 -5.66
CA CYS A 49 7.98 1.58 -5.62
C CYS A 49 9.27 2.11 -4.97
N LYS A 50 9.72 3.29 -5.40
CA LYS A 50 10.96 3.94 -4.96
C LYS A 50 10.72 5.12 -4.03
N THR A 51 9.50 5.64 -3.99
CA THR A 51 9.11 6.78 -3.13
C THR A 51 7.83 6.49 -2.36
N GLU A 52 7.59 7.23 -1.27
CA GLU A 52 6.33 7.13 -0.52
C GLU A 52 5.14 7.63 -1.36
N ASP A 53 5.35 8.65 -2.18
CA ASP A 53 4.30 9.21 -3.05
C ASP A 53 3.89 8.21 -4.13
N GLU A 54 4.81 7.45 -4.73
CA GLU A 54 4.45 6.35 -5.64
C GLU A 54 3.55 5.32 -4.97
N ILE A 55 3.83 4.98 -3.71
CA ILE A 55 3.02 4.03 -2.94
C ILE A 55 1.64 4.60 -2.63
N ILE A 56 1.57 5.88 -2.24
CA ILE A 56 0.31 6.58 -1.97
C ILE A 56 -0.54 6.67 -3.25
N ILE A 57 0.05 7.07 -4.37
CA ILE A 57 -0.63 7.12 -5.67
C ILE A 57 -1.13 5.72 -6.08
N LYS A 58 -0.28 4.70 -5.95
CA LYS A 58 -0.65 3.31 -6.24
C LYS A 58 -1.74 2.78 -5.31
N THR A 59 -1.79 3.25 -4.08
CA THR A 59 -2.85 2.90 -3.12
C THR A 59 -4.17 3.52 -3.53
N ALA A 60 -4.16 4.79 -3.92
CA ALA A 60 -5.35 5.55 -4.30
C ALA A 60 -5.94 5.20 -5.68
N ILE A 61 -5.38 4.24 -6.42
CA ILE A 61 -5.90 3.80 -7.73
C ILE A 61 -7.36 3.40 -7.56
N LYS A 62 -8.21 3.94 -8.46
CA LYS A 62 -9.67 3.82 -8.39
C LYS A 62 -10.23 2.62 -9.11
#